data_AF-A0A094D1C1-F1
#
_entry.id   AF-A0A094D1C1-F1
#
_cell.length_a   1.000
_cell.length_b   1.000
_cell.length_c   1.000
_cell.angle_alpha   90.00
_cell.angle_beta   90.00
_cell.angle_gamma   90.00
#
_symmetry.space_group_name_H-M   'P 1'
#
loop_
_entity.id
_entity.type
_entity.pdbx_description
1 polymer ?
#
loop_
_entity_poly.entity_id
_entity_poly.type
_entity_poly.pdbx_seq_one_letter_code
_entity_poly.pdbx_strand_id
1 'polypeptide(L)'
;MALIQKDFVSAVTYNSLPTIQEVANVPQQHATDIRDLRLLLAKHEVPESVSIRLIHRHYDIADGEAMVFRDVTLPAHGTVEVMRATPIAAAQFHGMNFLVSSASQLQAYEYTTEATVDISKYGTFIAEFVEIVVERKLQHRFGLSINHCSEIVVRTDRTEFEFPEEKCTITIPINLPLPEATYEVNIVTAWGALDTKSKPKQALRTQTRCSHADSPPPDTPPPDAPPPKECQEDCAKEDGAEGGLKRVAPTRTKCSHAGYVPMGDCRDEFAKEDGMRFDGRIIQSGTPFHGLLSNLMEVW
;
A
#
# COMPACT_ATOMS: atom_id res chain seq x y z
N MET A 1 -29.22 12.14 15.39
CA MET A 1 -28.31 12.79 14.41
C MET A 1 -27.81 11.73 13.45
N ALA A 2 -27.55 12.07 12.18
CA ALA A 2 -27.02 11.10 11.23
C ALA A 2 -25.57 10.73 11.64
N LEU A 3 -25.28 9.44 11.73
CA LEU A 3 -23.93 8.94 12.09
C LEU A 3 -22.99 8.83 10.87
N ILE A 4 -23.57 8.89 9.67
CA ILE A 4 -22.85 8.74 8.41
C ILE A 4 -23.10 9.98 7.54
N GLN A 5 -22.03 10.61 7.09
CA GLN A 5 -22.06 11.70 6.13
C GLN A 5 -22.22 11.14 4.72
N LYS A 6 -23.12 11.75 3.93
CA LYS A 6 -23.45 11.28 2.57
C LYS A 6 -22.66 11.98 1.47
N ASP A 7 -22.13 13.16 1.76
CA ASP A 7 -21.38 13.95 0.79
C ASP A 7 -19.97 13.39 0.58
N PHE A 8 -19.43 13.62 -0.61
CA PHE A 8 -18.06 13.27 -0.93
C PHE A 8 -17.07 14.01 -0.03
N VAL A 9 -15.96 13.35 0.31
CA VAL A 9 -14.83 14.02 0.94
C VAL A 9 -14.28 15.08 -0.03
N SER A 10 -13.88 16.24 0.50
CA SER A 10 -13.24 17.26 -0.34
C SER A 10 -11.81 16.85 -0.72
N ALA A 11 -11.29 17.35 -1.85
CA ALA A 11 -9.90 17.12 -2.23
C ALA A 11 -8.92 17.61 -1.15
N VAL A 12 -9.19 18.76 -0.52
CA VAL A 12 -8.39 19.27 0.61
C VAL A 12 -8.36 18.27 1.77
N THR A 13 -9.50 17.68 2.13
CA THR A 13 -9.57 16.70 3.21
C THR A 13 -8.86 15.40 2.82
N TYR A 14 -9.07 14.88 1.62
CA TYR A 14 -8.41 13.66 1.14
C TYR A 14 -6.88 13.85 1.06
N ASN A 15 -6.42 14.94 0.45
CA ASN A 15 -4.99 15.23 0.28
C ASN A 15 -4.30 15.60 1.61
N SER A 16 -5.05 15.79 2.71
CA SER A 16 -4.48 15.92 4.05
C SER A 16 -4.25 14.59 4.77
N LEU A 17 -4.73 13.48 4.19
CA LEU A 17 -4.47 12.15 4.74
C LEU A 17 -3.00 11.78 4.56
N PRO A 18 -2.42 10.99 5.48
CA PRO A 18 -1.03 10.59 5.37
C PRO A 18 -0.84 9.57 4.24
N THR A 19 0.34 9.52 3.65
CA THR A 19 0.81 8.43 2.77
C THR A 19 1.07 7.16 3.59
N ILE A 20 1.22 5.98 2.96
CA ILE A 20 1.54 4.76 3.73
C ILE A 20 2.83 4.92 4.54
N GLN A 21 3.84 5.58 3.95
CA GLN A 21 5.18 5.68 4.53
C GLN A 21 5.11 6.43 5.85
N GLU A 22 4.30 7.50 5.88
CA GLU A 22 4.05 8.30 7.08
C GLU A 22 3.33 7.52 8.19
N VAL A 23 2.55 6.48 7.84
CA VAL A 23 1.82 5.64 8.81
C VAL A 23 2.41 4.25 9.03
N ALA A 24 3.61 3.96 8.50
CA ALA A 24 4.21 2.63 8.56
C ALA A 24 4.31 2.03 9.97
N ASN A 25 4.58 2.87 10.97
CA ASN A 25 4.74 2.45 12.36
C ASN A 25 3.42 2.47 13.17
N VAL A 26 2.35 3.05 12.63
CA VAL A 26 1.06 3.20 13.34
C VAL A 26 0.50 1.85 13.80
N PRO A 27 0.50 0.77 12.99
CA PRO A 27 0.00 -0.53 13.43
C PRO A 27 0.69 -1.07 14.69
N GLN A 28 2.01 -0.88 14.79
CA GLN A 28 2.80 -1.35 15.94
C GLN A 28 2.57 -0.46 17.16
N GLN A 29 2.55 0.86 16.97
CA GLN A 29 2.33 1.84 18.05
C GLN A 29 0.94 1.75 18.67
N HIS A 30 -0.06 1.30 17.88
CA HIS A 30 -1.46 1.24 18.28
C HIS A 30 -2.03 -0.18 18.30
N ALA A 31 -1.20 -1.19 18.55
CA ALA A 31 -1.63 -2.59 18.55
C ALA A 31 -2.79 -2.87 19.55
N THR A 32 -2.81 -2.20 20.70
CA THR A 32 -3.90 -2.28 21.68
C THR A 32 -5.21 -1.71 21.13
N ASP A 33 -5.16 -0.53 20.49
CA ASP A 33 -6.34 0.09 19.88
C ASP A 33 -6.91 -0.78 18.76
N ILE A 34 -6.04 -1.32 17.89
CA ILE A 34 -6.45 -2.25 16.83
C ILE A 34 -7.16 -3.46 17.46
N ARG A 35 -6.58 -4.07 18.51
CA ARG A 35 -7.21 -5.21 19.18
C ARG A 35 -8.59 -4.85 19.72
N ASP A 36 -8.72 -3.71 20.40
CA ASP A 36 -9.99 -3.28 21.00
C ASP A 36 -11.04 -2.98 19.91
N LEU A 37 -10.66 -2.31 18.81
CA LEU A 37 -11.53 -2.08 17.65
C LEU A 37 -11.97 -3.38 16.98
N ARG A 38 -11.09 -4.40 16.90
CA ARG A 38 -11.47 -5.72 16.38
C ARG A 38 -12.40 -6.49 17.31
N LEU A 39 -12.28 -6.33 18.63
CA LEU A 39 -13.24 -6.85 19.59
C LEU A 39 -14.60 -6.16 19.42
N LEU A 40 -14.62 -4.87 19.09
CA LEU A 40 -15.85 -4.14 18.81
C LEU A 40 -16.58 -4.70 17.58
N LEU A 41 -15.86 -5.02 16.49
CA LEU A 41 -16.45 -5.70 15.33
C LEU A 41 -17.15 -7.00 15.75
N ALA A 42 -16.46 -7.84 16.54
CA ALA A 42 -16.99 -9.11 17.02
C ALA A 42 -18.18 -8.95 17.98
N LYS A 43 -18.14 -7.95 18.88
CA LYS A 43 -19.20 -7.64 19.84
C LYS A 43 -20.53 -7.36 19.16
N HIS A 44 -20.50 -6.64 18.03
CA HIS A 44 -21.70 -6.22 17.29
C HIS A 44 -22.07 -7.16 16.14
N GLU A 45 -21.37 -8.30 16.00
CA GLU A 45 -21.59 -9.30 14.95
C GLU A 45 -21.66 -8.67 13.54
N VAL A 46 -20.80 -7.69 13.27
CA VAL A 46 -20.74 -7.07 11.94
C VAL A 46 -20.22 -8.09 10.91
N PRO A 47 -20.66 -8.00 9.64
CA PRO A 47 -20.24 -8.95 8.61
C PRO A 47 -18.72 -8.95 8.41
N GLU A 48 -18.17 -10.09 7.98
CA GLU A 48 -16.74 -10.24 7.72
C GLU A 48 -16.21 -9.31 6.61
N SER A 49 -17.10 -8.75 5.79
CA SER A 49 -16.77 -7.73 4.80
C SER A 49 -16.43 -6.37 5.43
N VAL A 50 -16.72 -6.15 6.72
CA VAL A 50 -16.37 -4.94 7.47
C VAL A 50 -15.10 -5.18 8.27
N SER A 51 -14.11 -4.31 8.11
CA SER A 51 -12.83 -4.40 8.79
C SER A 51 -12.33 -3.03 9.27
N ILE A 52 -11.37 -3.04 10.20
CA ILE A 52 -10.62 -1.83 10.58
C ILE A 52 -9.59 -1.55 9.49
N ARG A 53 -9.49 -0.30 9.02
CA ARG A 53 -8.55 0.13 7.97
C ARG A 53 -7.54 1.13 8.53
N LEU A 54 -6.27 0.98 8.16
CA LEU A 54 -5.24 2.00 8.34
C LEU A 54 -5.50 3.11 7.33
N ILE A 55 -5.80 4.30 7.81
CA ILE A 55 -6.07 5.45 6.94
C ILE A 55 -4.78 5.90 6.28
N HIS A 56 -4.78 5.92 4.96
CA HIS A 56 -3.75 6.54 4.13
C HIS A 56 -4.36 6.98 2.81
N ARG A 57 -3.72 7.95 2.15
CA ARG A 57 -3.94 8.26 0.73
C ARG A 57 -2.93 7.52 -0.13
N HIS A 58 -3.31 7.30 -1.37
CA HIS A 58 -2.41 6.79 -2.41
C HIS A 58 -1.82 7.94 -3.23
N TYR A 59 -2.68 8.84 -3.73
CA TYR A 59 -2.27 9.98 -4.55
C TYR A 59 -3.13 11.20 -4.26
N ASP A 60 -2.65 12.39 -4.62
CA ASP A 60 -3.49 13.58 -4.60
C ASP A 60 -4.58 13.54 -5.66
N ILE A 61 -5.77 14.01 -5.28
CA ILE A 61 -6.91 14.19 -6.16
C ILE A 61 -7.18 15.68 -6.43
N ALA A 62 -7.77 15.98 -7.59
CA ALA A 62 -8.25 17.33 -7.90
C ALA A 62 -9.65 17.59 -7.33
N ASP A 63 -10.05 18.87 -7.32
CA ASP A 63 -11.41 19.25 -6.95
C ASP A 63 -12.44 18.60 -7.88
N GLY A 64 -13.50 18.02 -7.30
CA GLY A 64 -14.54 17.31 -8.04
C GLY A 64 -14.18 15.86 -8.39
N GLU A 65 -13.04 15.35 -7.94
CA GLU A 65 -12.65 13.94 -8.07
C GLU A 65 -12.83 13.19 -6.74
N ALA A 66 -12.84 11.87 -6.84
CA ALA A 66 -12.78 10.93 -5.72
C ALA A 66 -11.86 9.76 -6.08
N MET A 67 -11.22 9.15 -5.09
CA MET A 67 -10.49 7.90 -5.31
C MET A 67 -11.45 6.72 -5.37
N VAL A 68 -11.44 6.00 -6.49
CA VAL A 68 -12.42 4.95 -6.79
C VAL A 68 -11.75 3.65 -7.16
N PHE A 69 -12.07 2.58 -6.44
CA PHE A 69 -11.76 1.19 -6.76
C PHE A 69 -12.73 0.64 -7.80
N ARG A 70 -12.19 -0.04 -8.81
CA ARG A 70 -12.95 -0.70 -9.88
C ARG A 70 -12.35 -2.06 -10.18
N ASP A 71 -13.22 -3.02 -10.44
CA ASP A 71 -12.80 -4.31 -10.96
C ASP A 71 -12.52 -4.22 -12.46
N VAL A 72 -11.36 -4.72 -12.88
CA VAL A 72 -10.91 -4.81 -14.26
C VAL A 72 -10.63 -6.27 -14.58
N THR A 73 -11.37 -6.83 -15.54
CA THR A 73 -11.13 -8.18 -16.03
C THR A 73 -9.97 -8.19 -17.02
N LEU A 74 -8.93 -8.94 -16.69
CA LEU A 74 -7.77 -9.16 -17.55
C LEU A 74 -7.88 -10.53 -18.20
N PRO A 75 -7.80 -10.64 -19.55
CA PRO A 75 -8.05 -11.88 -20.28
C PRO A 75 -7.26 -13.11 -19.80
N ALA A 76 -6.03 -12.93 -19.31
CA ALA A 76 -5.16 -14.02 -18.85
C ALA A 76 -4.96 -14.07 -17.32
N HIS A 77 -5.47 -13.08 -16.58
CA HIS A 77 -5.13 -12.90 -15.16
C HIS A 77 -6.35 -12.78 -14.25
N GLY A 78 -7.56 -12.89 -14.80
CA GLY A 78 -8.80 -12.77 -14.05
C GLY A 78 -9.10 -11.32 -13.68
N THR A 79 -9.91 -11.11 -12.65
CA THR A 79 -10.31 -9.78 -12.20
C THR A 79 -9.34 -9.22 -11.18
N VAL A 80 -8.71 -8.10 -11.54
CA VAL A 80 -7.91 -7.28 -10.61
C VAL A 80 -8.71 -6.06 -10.20
N GLU A 81 -8.36 -5.47 -9.06
CA GLU A 81 -8.98 -4.23 -8.61
C GLU A 81 -7.98 -3.09 -8.84
N VAL A 82 -8.44 -2.01 -9.46
CA VAL A 82 -7.64 -0.83 -9.79
C VAL A 82 -8.29 0.37 -9.13
N MET A 83 -7.48 1.19 -8.49
CA MET A 83 -7.91 2.44 -7.88
C MET A 83 -7.25 3.65 -8.56
N ARG A 84 -8.07 4.66 -8.84
CA ARG A 84 -7.64 5.93 -9.45
C ARG A 84 -8.59 7.08 -9.09
N ALA A 85 -8.09 8.30 -9.15
CA ALA A 85 -8.91 9.50 -9.15
C ALA A 85 -9.93 9.47 -10.30
N THR A 86 -11.20 9.72 -9.98
CA THR A 86 -12.30 9.74 -10.96
C THR A 86 -13.20 10.94 -10.70
N PRO A 87 -13.67 11.64 -11.74
CA PRO A 87 -14.69 12.69 -11.58
C PRO A 87 -15.95 12.16 -10.88
N ILE A 88 -16.41 12.85 -9.84
CA ILE A 88 -17.60 12.48 -9.06
C ILE A 88 -18.86 12.37 -9.94
N ALA A 89 -18.94 13.18 -11.01
CA ALA A 89 -20.06 13.15 -11.95
C ALA A 89 -20.07 11.94 -12.90
N ALA A 90 -19.02 11.12 -12.92
CA ALA A 90 -18.86 10.05 -13.91
C ALA A 90 -19.80 8.86 -13.68
N ALA A 91 -20.13 8.55 -12.42
CA ALA A 91 -20.96 7.41 -12.06
C ALA A 91 -21.55 7.55 -10.65
N GLN A 92 -22.41 6.60 -10.29
CA GLN A 92 -22.83 6.40 -8.91
C GLN A 92 -21.73 5.64 -8.15
N PHE A 93 -21.28 6.20 -7.03
CA PHE A 93 -20.26 5.59 -6.19
C PHE A 93 -20.81 5.15 -4.85
N HIS A 94 -20.19 4.10 -4.31
CA HIS A 94 -20.47 3.55 -2.99
C HIS A 94 -19.24 3.72 -2.10
N GLY A 95 -19.44 4.17 -0.87
CA GLY A 95 -18.33 4.28 0.08
C GLY A 95 -17.73 2.92 0.37
N MET A 96 -16.41 2.83 0.30
CA MET A 96 -15.63 1.62 0.55
C MET A 96 -14.77 1.78 1.79
N ASN A 97 -13.94 2.83 1.85
CA ASN A 97 -13.14 3.14 3.03
C ASN A 97 -13.63 4.44 3.67
N PHE A 98 -13.73 4.43 5.00
CA PHE A 98 -14.36 5.46 5.79
C PHE A 98 -13.45 5.94 6.92
N LEU A 99 -13.47 7.23 7.19
CA LEU A 99 -12.80 7.88 8.33
C LEU A 99 -13.85 8.47 9.28
N VAL A 100 -13.42 8.85 10.48
CA VAL A 100 -14.24 9.65 11.39
C VAL A 100 -13.87 11.12 11.22
N SER A 101 -14.81 11.93 10.76
CA SER A 101 -14.63 13.35 10.50
C SER A 101 -14.51 14.16 11.79
N SER A 102 -14.10 15.42 11.68
CA SER A 102 -14.08 16.37 12.80
C SER A 102 -15.46 16.63 13.42
N ALA A 103 -16.54 16.33 12.69
CA ALA A 103 -17.92 16.40 13.17
C ALA A 103 -18.35 15.13 13.93
N SER A 104 -17.42 14.20 14.21
CA SER A 104 -17.71 12.89 14.81
C SER A 104 -18.74 12.10 14.00
N GLN A 105 -18.58 12.11 12.68
CA GLN A 105 -19.40 11.34 11.75
C GLN A 105 -18.51 10.45 10.90
N LEU A 106 -19.03 9.29 10.53
CA LEU A 106 -18.35 8.42 9.58
C LEU A 106 -18.51 9.02 8.16
N GLN A 107 -17.40 9.23 7.45
CA GLN A 107 -17.39 9.76 6.09
C GLN A 107 -16.55 8.87 5.20
N ALA A 108 -17.08 8.50 4.03
CA ALA A 108 -16.30 7.78 3.02
C ALA A 108 -15.20 8.70 2.48
N TYR A 109 -13.99 8.17 2.31
CA TYR A 109 -12.88 8.87 1.65
C TYR A 109 -12.37 8.13 0.41
N GLU A 110 -12.65 6.83 0.29
CA GLU A 110 -12.45 6.05 -0.94
C GLU A 110 -13.72 5.27 -1.25
N TYR A 111 -13.94 5.07 -2.54
CA TYR A 111 -15.21 4.63 -3.08
C TYR A 111 -15.03 3.47 -4.05
N THR A 112 -16.13 2.84 -4.43
CA THR A 112 -16.17 1.83 -5.50
C THR A 112 -17.40 2.02 -6.38
N THR A 113 -17.33 1.49 -7.60
CA THR A 113 -18.50 1.35 -8.49
C THR A 113 -19.37 0.15 -8.12
N GLU A 114 -18.83 -0.79 -7.34
CA GLU A 114 -19.54 -2.00 -6.94
C GLU A 114 -20.45 -1.76 -5.73
N ALA A 115 -21.51 -2.54 -5.61
CA ALA A 115 -22.38 -2.48 -4.44
C ALA A 115 -21.66 -2.94 -3.17
N THR A 116 -21.74 -2.15 -2.11
CA THR A 116 -21.18 -2.47 -0.78
C THR A 116 -22.28 -2.81 0.23
N VAL A 117 -21.89 -3.39 1.36
CA VAL A 117 -22.81 -3.64 2.48
C VAL A 117 -23.32 -2.32 3.04
N ASP A 118 -24.63 -2.22 3.23
CA ASP A 118 -25.25 -1.08 3.90
C ASP A 118 -24.96 -1.09 5.41
N ILE A 119 -23.92 -0.35 5.80
CA ILE A 119 -23.50 -0.24 7.21
C ILE A 119 -24.47 0.57 8.07
N SER A 120 -25.42 1.31 7.49
CA SER A 120 -26.37 2.11 8.27
C SER A 120 -27.26 1.27 9.19
N LYS A 121 -27.39 -0.03 8.88
CA LYS A 121 -28.08 -1.05 9.69
C LYS A 121 -27.36 -1.34 11.01
N TYR A 122 -26.09 -0.99 11.14
CA TYR A 122 -25.24 -1.24 12.31
C TYR A 122 -25.05 0.05 13.14
N GLY A 123 -26.13 0.81 13.36
CA GLY A 123 -26.07 2.12 14.02
C GLY A 123 -25.41 2.11 15.40
N THR A 124 -25.68 1.11 16.24
CA THR A 124 -25.04 0.97 17.56
C THR A 124 -23.54 0.74 17.46
N PHE A 125 -23.11 -0.11 16.54
CA PHE A 125 -21.68 -0.34 16.26
C PHE A 125 -21.00 0.95 15.79
N ILE A 126 -21.61 1.68 14.85
CA ILE A 126 -21.04 2.92 14.32
C ILE A 126 -20.90 3.96 15.44
N ALA A 127 -21.91 4.11 16.30
CA ALA A 127 -21.86 5.04 17.42
C ALA A 127 -20.70 4.73 18.37
N GLU A 128 -20.55 3.48 18.82
CA GLU A 128 -19.45 3.06 19.69
C GLU A 128 -18.08 3.17 19.00
N PHE A 129 -18.00 2.85 17.71
CA PHE A 129 -16.77 2.99 16.94
C PHE A 129 -16.32 4.44 16.86
N VAL A 130 -17.22 5.35 16.51
CA VAL A 130 -16.97 6.79 16.44
C VAL A 130 -16.53 7.33 17.81
N GLU A 131 -17.24 6.95 18.87
CA GLU A 131 -16.89 7.34 20.24
C GLU A 131 -15.46 6.94 20.59
N ILE A 132 -15.08 5.66 20.40
CA ILE A 132 -13.73 5.16 20.67
C ILE A 132 -12.69 5.90 19.84
N VAL A 133 -12.94 6.09 18.54
CA VAL A 133 -12.01 6.78 17.65
C VAL A 133 -11.80 8.23 18.08
N VAL A 134 -12.86 8.93 18.50
CA VAL A 134 -12.78 10.33 18.94
C VAL A 134 -12.07 10.44 20.29
N GLU A 135 -12.48 9.67 21.29
CA GLU A 135 -11.93 9.72 22.64
C GLU A 135 -10.43 9.40 22.66
N ARG A 136 -10.01 8.42 21.84
CA ARG A 136 -8.62 7.98 21.75
C ARG A 136 -7.81 8.73 20.70
N LYS A 137 -8.40 9.73 20.03
CA LYS A 137 -7.75 10.57 19.00
C LYS A 137 -7.21 9.76 17.82
N LEU A 138 -7.98 8.80 17.30
CA LEU A 138 -7.60 7.87 16.24
C LEU A 138 -8.09 8.28 14.84
N GLN A 139 -8.71 9.46 14.68
CA GLN A 139 -9.40 9.90 13.46
C GLN A 139 -8.53 9.87 12.19
N HIS A 140 -7.22 10.10 12.32
CA HIS A 140 -6.25 10.10 11.21
C HIS A 140 -5.40 8.82 11.16
N ARG A 141 -5.80 7.79 11.88
CA ARG A 141 -5.07 6.53 12.01
C ARG A 141 -5.92 5.36 11.56
N PHE A 142 -7.11 5.23 12.12
CA PHE A 142 -7.98 4.09 11.88
C PHE A 142 -9.37 4.50 11.44
N GLY A 143 -9.84 3.77 10.44
CA GLY A 143 -11.15 3.91 9.83
C GLY A 143 -11.82 2.55 9.66
N LEU A 144 -12.86 2.51 8.85
CA LEU A 144 -13.53 1.28 8.43
C LEU A 144 -13.26 1.02 6.95
N SER A 145 -13.20 -0.26 6.57
CA SER A 145 -13.24 -0.70 5.18
C SER A 145 -14.39 -1.68 5.01
N ILE A 146 -15.13 -1.53 3.91
CA ILE A 146 -16.24 -2.39 3.49
C ILE A 146 -15.85 -3.02 2.16
N ASN A 147 -15.57 -4.31 2.16
CA ASN A 147 -15.34 -5.05 0.94
C ASN A 147 -16.66 -5.21 0.15
N HIS A 148 -16.60 -5.09 -1.17
CA HIS A 148 -17.75 -5.31 -2.05
C HIS A 148 -18.24 -6.77 -1.98
N CYS A 149 -19.52 -6.97 -2.24
CA CYS A 149 -20.27 -8.17 -1.84
C CYS A 149 -20.02 -9.44 -2.70
N SER A 150 -19.06 -9.43 -3.64
CA SER A 150 -18.85 -10.54 -4.57
C SER A 150 -18.12 -11.70 -3.89
N GLU A 151 -18.91 -12.59 -3.31
CA GLU A 151 -18.55 -13.85 -2.67
C GLU A 151 -17.54 -13.77 -1.53
N ILE A 152 -17.87 -14.53 -0.49
CA ILE A 152 -17.20 -14.67 0.79
C ILE A 152 -15.90 -15.46 0.61
N VAL A 153 -15.08 -15.07 -0.36
CA VAL A 153 -13.64 -15.21 -0.25
C VAL A 153 -13.20 -13.85 0.22
N VAL A 154 -13.21 -13.69 1.54
CA VAL A 154 -12.33 -12.73 2.18
C VAL A 154 -10.96 -12.95 1.54
N ARG A 155 -10.60 -12.09 0.58
CA ARG A 155 -9.34 -12.19 -0.18
C ARG A 155 -8.25 -11.81 0.79
N THR A 156 -7.91 -12.75 1.69
CA THR A 156 -7.04 -12.58 2.86
C THR A 156 -5.59 -12.30 2.48
N ASP A 157 -5.32 -12.26 1.18
CA ASP A 157 -4.01 -12.38 0.59
C ASP A 157 -3.91 -11.47 -0.64
N ARG A 158 -4.17 -10.17 -0.47
CA ARG A 158 -3.96 -9.16 -1.52
C ARG A 158 -2.81 -8.22 -1.19
N THR A 159 -2.09 -7.82 -2.23
CA THR A 159 -1.09 -6.74 -2.18
C THR A 159 -1.52 -5.63 -3.14
N GLU A 160 -1.59 -4.42 -2.60
CA GLU A 160 -1.74 -3.14 -3.28
C GLU A 160 -0.35 -2.69 -3.76
N PHE A 161 -0.28 -2.28 -5.02
CA PHE A 161 0.90 -1.74 -5.68
C PHE A 161 0.59 -0.37 -6.23
N GLU A 162 1.38 0.62 -5.83
CA GLU A 162 1.31 1.95 -6.42
C GLU A 162 2.14 2.02 -7.70
N PHE A 163 1.51 2.58 -8.75
CA PHE A 163 2.09 2.94 -10.03
C PHE A 163 2.07 4.46 -10.18
N PRO A 164 3.11 5.17 -9.69
CA PRO A 164 3.14 6.62 -9.66
C PRO A 164 3.00 7.28 -11.04
N GLU A 165 3.55 6.65 -12.08
CA GLU A 165 3.52 7.14 -13.46
C GLU A 165 2.08 7.27 -13.96
N GLU A 166 1.23 6.35 -13.54
CA GLU A 166 -0.19 6.27 -13.89
C GLU A 166 -1.12 6.80 -12.79
N LYS A 167 -0.56 7.27 -11.66
CA LYS A 167 -1.32 7.69 -10.48
C LYS A 167 -2.44 6.70 -10.13
N CYS A 168 -2.12 5.41 -10.18
CA CYS A 168 -3.07 4.35 -9.89
C CYS A 168 -2.49 3.33 -8.91
N THR A 169 -3.39 2.65 -8.22
CA THR A 169 -3.05 1.56 -7.32
C THR A 169 -3.70 0.30 -7.84
N ILE A 170 -2.96 -0.80 -7.91
CA ILE A 170 -3.47 -2.09 -8.36
C ILE A 170 -3.41 -3.07 -7.19
N THR A 171 -4.55 -3.70 -6.90
CA THR A 171 -4.66 -4.72 -5.87
C THR A 171 -4.68 -6.11 -6.52
N ILE A 172 -3.58 -6.86 -6.39
CA ILE A 172 -3.44 -8.22 -6.92
C ILE A 172 -3.36 -9.27 -5.80
N PRO A 173 -3.85 -10.49 -6.04
CA PRO A 173 -3.62 -11.64 -5.15
C PRO A 173 -2.12 -11.92 -4.95
N ILE A 174 -1.69 -12.28 -3.73
CA ILE A 174 -0.28 -12.56 -3.40
C ILE A 174 0.25 -13.85 -4.05
N ASN A 175 -0.64 -14.71 -4.54
CA ASN A 175 -0.25 -15.93 -5.24
C ASN A 175 0.19 -15.66 -6.69
N LEU A 176 0.03 -14.43 -7.19
CA LEU A 176 0.58 -14.01 -8.46
C LEU A 176 2.05 -13.62 -8.30
N PRO A 177 2.92 -13.98 -9.27
CA PRO A 177 4.32 -13.58 -9.24
C PRO A 177 4.41 -12.06 -9.26
N LEU A 178 5.01 -11.50 -8.22
CA LEU A 178 5.27 -10.07 -8.12
C LEU A 178 6.48 -9.71 -8.99
N PRO A 179 6.52 -8.51 -9.61
CA PRO A 179 7.77 -7.98 -10.13
C PRO A 179 8.79 -7.88 -8.98
N GLU A 180 10.07 -8.13 -9.26
CA GLU A 180 11.15 -7.86 -8.30
C GLU A 180 11.15 -6.36 -7.95
N ALA A 181 10.46 -6.00 -6.87
CA ALA A 181 10.45 -4.65 -6.36
C ALA A 181 11.74 -4.40 -5.59
N THR A 182 12.34 -3.23 -5.82
CA THR A 182 13.63 -2.86 -5.21
C THR A 182 13.48 -2.32 -3.79
N TYR A 183 12.25 -2.07 -3.32
CA TYR A 183 11.95 -1.44 -2.03
C TYR A 183 10.58 -1.93 -1.50
N GLU A 184 10.56 -3.05 -0.78
CA GLU A 184 9.32 -3.59 -0.20
C GLU A 184 9.07 -3.05 1.21
N VAL A 185 8.33 -1.94 1.31
CA VAL A 185 7.65 -1.61 2.56
C VAL A 185 6.38 -2.47 2.61
N ASN A 186 6.29 -3.39 3.57
CA ASN A 186 5.17 -4.32 3.69
C ASN A 186 4.38 -4.02 4.97
N ILE A 187 3.28 -3.28 4.82
CA ILE A 187 2.46 -2.80 5.95
C ILE A 187 1.08 -3.45 5.89
N VAL A 188 0.61 -3.98 7.03
CA VAL A 188 -0.78 -4.41 7.18
C VAL A 188 -1.69 -3.19 7.19
N THR A 189 -2.67 -3.12 6.28
CA THR A 189 -3.60 -1.99 6.19
C THR A 189 -5.03 -2.33 6.63
N ALA A 190 -5.38 -3.59 6.83
CA ALA A 190 -6.72 -4.00 7.23
C ALA A 190 -6.72 -5.08 8.31
N TRP A 191 -7.72 -5.07 9.19
CA TRP A 191 -7.92 -6.08 10.23
C TRP A 191 -9.40 -6.41 10.44
N GLY A 192 -9.79 -7.65 10.18
CA GLY A 192 -11.14 -8.17 10.45
C GLY A 192 -11.42 -8.42 11.93
N ALA A 193 -12.66 -8.82 12.24
CA ALA A 193 -13.10 -9.17 13.59
C ALA A 193 -12.20 -10.25 14.24
N LEU A 194 -12.13 -10.24 15.57
CA LEU A 194 -11.53 -11.34 16.32
C LEU A 194 -12.53 -12.50 16.41
N ASP A 195 -12.10 -13.72 16.10
CA ASP A 195 -12.91 -14.89 16.33
C ASP A 195 -13.07 -15.13 17.84
N THR A 196 -14.27 -14.87 18.35
CA THR A 196 -14.63 -15.06 19.76
C THR A 196 -15.28 -16.43 20.02
N LYS A 197 -15.56 -17.21 18.97
CA LYS A 197 -16.39 -18.44 19.05
C LYS A 197 -15.62 -19.74 18.73
N SER A 198 -14.37 -19.71 18.26
CA SER A 198 -13.60 -20.93 17.93
C SER A 198 -12.36 -21.23 18.82
N LYS A 199 -12.13 -22.53 19.07
CA LYS A 199 -10.85 -23.11 19.56
C LYS A 199 -9.72 -22.75 18.58
N PRO A 200 -8.44 -22.68 19.01
CA PRO A 200 -7.35 -22.06 18.26
C PRO A 200 -7.12 -22.74 16.91
N LYS A 201 -7.83 -22.26 15.89
CA LYS A 201 -7.50 -22.39 14.49
C LYS A 201 -7.06 -20.99 14.07
N GLN A 202 -5.99 -20.94 13.28
CA GLN A 202 -5.38 -19.72 12.75
C GLN A 202 -6.44 -18.64 12.50
N ALA A 203 -6.37 -17.57 13.30
CA ALA A 203 -7.19 -16.39 13.09
C ALA A 203 -7.12 -16.01 11.61
N LEU A 204 -8.28 -15.98 10.95
CA LEU A 204 -8.41 -15.59 9.56
C LEU A 204 -7.79 -14.20 9.41
N ARG A 205 -6.56 -14.14 8.89
CA ARG A 205 -5.81 -12.90 8.71
C ARG A 205 -6.28 -12.28 7.42
N THR A 206 -7.29 -11.41 7.47
CA THR A 206 -7.40 -10.36 6.47
C THR A 206 -6.19 -9.46 6.64
N GLN A 207 -5.21 -9.59 5.74
CA GLN A 207 -4.08 -8.69 5.69
C GLN A 207 -3.97 -8.19 4.26
N THR A 208 -4.46 -6.98 4.02
CA THR A 208 -4.10 -6.23 2.83
C THR A 208 -2.74 -5.58 3.09
N ARG A 209 -1.88 -5.57 2.06
CA ARG A 209 -0.53 -5.00 2.10
C ARG A 209 -0.42 -3.87 1.09
N CYS A 210 0.29 -2.79 1.40
CA CYS A 210 0.55 -1.71 0.44
C CYS A 210 2.06 -1.59 0.17
N SER A 211 2.45 -1.53 -1.11
CA SER A 211 3.84 -1.48 -1.59
C SER A 211 4.04 -0.30 -2.55
N HIS A 212 5.19 0.38 -2.46
CA HIS A 212 5.47 1.63 -3.17
C HIS A 212 6.79 1.56 -3.93
N ALA A 213 6.82 2.19 -5.11
CA ALA A 213 8.05 2.54 -5.80
C ALA A 213 8.50 3.95 -5.35
N ASP A 214 9.70 4.09 -4.80
CA ASP A 214 10.29 5.41 -4.59
C ASP A 214 10.59 6.05 -5.95
N SER A 215 10.14 7.29 -6.15
CA SER A 215 10.69 8.12 -7.21
C SER A 215 12.15 8.43 -6.88
N PRO A 216 13.11 8.27 -7.82
CA PRO A 216 14.48 8.68 -7.56
C PRO A 216 14.52 10.17 -7.20
N PRO A 217 15.39 10.60 -6.27
CA PRO A 217 15.55 12.01 -5.96
C PRO A 217 15.92 12.78 -7.25
N PRO A 218 15.47 14.04 -7.41
CA PRO A 218 15.84 14.82 -8.57
C PRO A 218 17.37 14.97 -8.64
N ASP A 219 17.97 14.43 -9.71
CA ASP A 219 19.40 14.57 -10.05
C ASP A 219 19.72 16.02 -10.47
N THR A 220 19.63 16.96 -9.53
CA THR A 220 20.18 18.31 -9.70
C THR A 220 20.93 18.71 -8.44
N PRO A 221 22.27 18.69 -8.44
CA PRO A 221 23.00 19.41 -7.41
C PRO A 221 22.73 20.91 -7.58
N PRO A 222 22.59 21.67 -6.48
CA PRO A 222 22.52 23.12 -6.58
C PRO A 222 23.81 23.65 -7.24
N PRO A 223 23.73 24.65 -8.12
CA PRO A 223 24.93 25.36 -8.56
C PRO A 223 25.55 25.98 -7.31
N ASP A 224 26.87 25.79 -7.12
CA ASP A 224 27.71 26.40 -6.08
C ASP A 224 28.01 25.58 -4.81
N ALA A 225 28.07 24.25 -4.88
CA ALA A 225 28.80 23.47 -3.86
C ALA A 225 30.31 23.40 -4.20
N PRO A 226 31.22 23.90 -3.34
CA PRO A 226 32.66 23.76 -3.55
C PRO A 226 33.11 22.29 -3.37
N PRO A 227 34.15 21.85 -4.09
CA PRO A 227 34.57 20.45 -4.08
C PRO A 227 35.08 20.03 -2.69
N PRO A 228 34.84 18.77 -2.28
CA PRO A 228 35.29 18.28 -0.99
C PRO A 228 36.82 18.17 -0.98
N LYS A 229 37.41 18.66 0.11
CA LYS A 229 38.86 18.60 0.37
C LYS A 229 39.29 17.15 0.54
N GLU A 230 40.34 16.76 -0.18
CA GLU A 230 41.13 15.57 0.07
C GLU A 230 41.68 15.60 1.50
N CYS A 231 41.39 14.56 2.28
CA CYS A 231 42.13 14.27 3.50
C CYS A 231 43.13 13.15 3.20
N GLN A 232 44.41 13.53 3.14
CA GLN A 232 45.55 12.63 3.23
C GLN A 232 45.65 12.00 4.63
N GLU A 233 46.02 10.72 4.61
CA GLU A 233 46.94 9.99 5.52
C GLU A 233 46.91 10.30 7.02
N ASP A 234 46.68 9.26 7.84
CA ASP A 234 47.73 8.80 8.74
C ASP A 234 47.46 7.36 9.23
N CYS A 235 48.41 6.48 8.92
CA CYS A 235 48.52 5.12 9.43
C CYS A 235 49.32 5.12 10.73
N ALA A 236 48.77 4.54 11.80
CA ALA A 236 49.54 4.10 12.95
C ALA A 236 49.26 2.62 13.25
N LYS A 237 50.34 1.84 13.21
CA LYS A 237 50.44 0.46 13.69
C LYS A 237 50.55 0.46 15.21
N GLU A 238 49.92 -0.49 15.90
CA GLU A 238 50.50 -1.13 17.09
C GLU A 238 50.13 -2.62 17.13
N ASP A 239 51.16 -3.42 17.40
CA ASP A 239 51.15 -4.87 17.63
C ASP A 239 50.84 -5.18 19.11
N GLY A 240 50.15 -6.30 19.41
CA GLY A 240 49.97 -6.72 20.81
C GLY A 240 49.08 -7.94 21.07
N ALA A 241 49.63 -9.13 20.82
CA ALA A 241 49.48 -10.44 21.48
C ALA A 241 48.25 -10.85 22.35
N GLU A 242 47.78 -12.06 22.02
CA GLU A 242 47.33 -13.19 22.87
C GLU A 242 45.93 -13.25 23.53
N GLY A 243 45.23 -14.37 23.28
CA GLY A 243 44.10 -14.85 24.10
C GLY A 243 43.03 -15.61 23.31
N GLY A 244 43.23 -16.90 23.09
CA GLY A 244 42.34 -17.73 22.27
C GLY A 244 40.97 -18.03 22.88
N LEU A 245 39.95 -18.13 22.03
CA LEU A 245 38.81 -19.04 22.24
C LEU A 245 38.13 -19.36 20.89
N LYS A 246 37.98 -20.66 20.62
CA LYS A 246 37.29 -21.23 19.46
C LYS A 246 35.86 -20.70 19.33
N ARG A 247 35.46 -20.27 18.12
CA ARG A 247 34.08 -20.41 17.60
C ARG A 247 34.04 -20.36 16.07
N VAL A 248 33.59 -21.48 15.52
CA VAL A 248 32.75 -21.71 14.32
C VAL A 248 32.75 -20.64 13.22
N ALA A 249 33.19 -21.06 12.04
CA ALA A 249 33.13 -20.31 10.79
C ALA A 249 31.69 -20.10 10.28
N PRO A 250 31.41 -18.93 9.69
CA PRO A 250 30.54 -18.83 8.53
C PRO A 250 31.36 -18.61 7.26
N THR A 251 31.13 -19.46 6.28
CA THR A 251 31.60 -19.33 4.91
C THR A 251 31.14 -18.00 4.31
N ARG A 252 32.14 -17.25 3.84
CA ARG A 252 32.05 -15.97 3.14
C ARG A 252 31.60 -16.24 1.70
N THR A 253 30.43 -15.74 1.30
CA THR A 253 30.08 -15.60 -0.13
C THR A 253 30.42 -14.17 -0.57
N LYS A 254 31.06 -14.10 -1.73
CA LYS A 254 31.76 -12.96 -2.31
C LYS A 254 30.79 -11.82 -2.68
N CYS A 255 31.15 -10.60 -2.34
CA CYS A 255 30.65 -9.40 -3.03
C CYS A 255 31.66 -9.08 -4.14
N SER A 256 31.23 -9.24 -5.39
CA SER A 256 31.97 -8.79 -6.57
C SER A 256 31.65 -7.32 -6.79
N HIS A 257 32.64 -6.46 -6.55
CA HIS A 257 32.63 -5.09 -7.05
C HIS A 257 33.04 -5.12 -8.52
N ALA A 258 32.11 -4.79 -9.42
CA ALA A 258 32.48 -4.45 -10.79
C ALA A 258 33.12 -3.06 -10.75
N GLY A 259 34.44 -3.05 -10.91
CA GLY A 259 35.21 -1.85 -11.13
C GLY A 259 34.83 -1.19 -12.45
N TYR A 260 34.90 0.13 -12.44
CA TYR A 260 34.80 1.00 -13.60
C TYR A 260 35.79 0.56 -14.70
N VAL A 261 35.29 0.21 -15.88
CA VAL A 261 36.09 0.00 -17.09
C VAL A 261 35.84 1.18 -18.03
N PRO A 262 36.87 1.89 -18.51
CA PRO A 262 36.69 3.02 -19.40
C PRO A 262 36.17 2.55 -20.77
N MET A 263 35.34 3.41 -21.39
CA MET A 263 34.74 3.17 -22.71
C MET A 263 35.77 2.71 -23.75
N GLY A 264 35.57 1.50 -24.25
CA GLY A 264 36.10 1.04 -25.52
C GLY A 264 34.99 1.00 -26.55
N ASP A 265 35.23 1.66 -27.68
CA ASP A 265 34.40 1.73 -28.88
C ASP A 265 34.02 0.33 -29.39
N CYS A 266 32.73 0.00 -29.43
CA CYS A 266 32.20 -1.17 -30.14
C CYS A 266 30.92 -0.80 -30.89
N ARG A 267 31.08 -0.70 -32.20
CA ARG A 267 30.05 -0.71 -33.24
C ARG A 267 29.42 -2.10 -33.36
N ASP A 268 28.13 -2.09 -33.70
CA ASP A 268 27.32 -3.18 -34.29
C ASP A 268 26.98 -4.40 -33.41
N GLU A 269 25.76 -4.42 -32.88
CA GLU A 269 24.74 -5.48 -33.04
C GLU A 269 23.52 -5.15 -32.15
N PHE A 270 22.54 -4.39 -32.68
CA PHE A 270 21.22 -4.25 -32.04
C PHE A 270 20.38 -5.49 -32.35
N ALA A 271 20.38 -6.46 -31.43
CA ALA A 271 19.26 -7.37 -31.31
C ALA A 271 18.05 -6.58 -30.80
N LYS A 272 16.89 -6.75 -31.45
CA LYS A 272 15.61 -6.17 -31.04
C LYS A 272 15.29 -6.66 -29.62
N GLU A 273 15.25 -5.75 -28.66
CA GLU A 273 14.74 -6.06 -27.32
C GLU A 273 13.21 -6.14 -27.40
N ASP A 274 12.67 -7.36 -27.39
CA ASP A 274 11.23 -7.62 -27.31
C ASP A 274 10.72 -7.35 -25.88
N GLY A 275 10.55 -6.09 -25.50
CA GLY A 275 9.94 -5.71 -24.23
C GLY A 275 9.44 -4.27 -24.23
N MET A 276 8.33 -4.03 -23.51
CA MET A 276 7.84 -2.68 -23.27
C MET A 276 8.78 -1.97 -22.29
N ARG A 277 9.26 -0.78 -22.67
CA ARG A 277 10.03 0.06 -21.76
C ARG A 277 9.09 0.75 -20.78
N PHE A 278 9.33 0.54 -19.49
CA PHE A 278 8.68 1.25 -18.39
C PHE A 278 9.79 1.75 -17.45
N ASP A 279 9.87 3.07 -17.27
CA ASP A 279 10.92 3.75 -16.48
C ASP A 279 12.37 3.33 -16.81
N GLY A 280 12.75 3.37 -18.08
CA GLY A 280 14.11 3.01 -18.52
C GLY A 280 14.47 1.52 -18.38
N ARG A 281 13.56 0.69 -17.87
CA ARG A 281 13.72 -0.77 -17.76
C ARG A 281 12.88 -1.48 -18.81
N ILE A 282 13.38 -2.61 -19.26
CA ILE A 282 12.69 -3.46 -20.24
C ILE A 282 11.84 -4.43 -19.42
N ILE A 283 10.51 -4.24 -19.44
CA ILE A 283 9.61 -5.30 -19.00
C ILE A 283 9.66 -6.35 -20.10
N GLN A 284 10.26 -7.50 -19.78
CA GLN A 284 10.40 -8.58 -20.75
C GLN A 284 9.01 -9.02 -21.24
N SER A 285 8.85 -9.05 -22.57
CA SER A 285 7.67 -9.67 -23.19
C SER A 285 7.56 -11.11 -22.73
N GLY A 286 6.34 -11.55 -22.41
CA GLY A 286 6.08 -12.91 -21.93
C GLY A 286 6.08 -13.07 -20.41
N THR A 287 6.34 -12.01 -19.63
CA THR A 287 6.03 -12.04 -18.20
C THR A 287 4.52 -11.80 -17.98
N PRO A 288 3.90 -12.46 -16.98
CA PRO A 288 2.50 -12.18 -16.59
C PRO A 288 2.25 -10.69 -16.30
N PHE A 289 3.25 -9.99 -15.79
CA PHE A 289 3.18 -8.56 -15.47
C PHE A 289 3.22 -7.65 -16.72
N HIS A 290 3.97 -8.02 -17.77
CA HIS A 290 3.90 -7.35 -19.06
C HIS A 290 2.50 -7.45 -19.67
N GLY A 291 1.89 -8.64 -19.60
CA GLY A 291 0.52 -8.85 -20.02
C GLY A 291 -0.47 -8.03 -19.19
N LEU A 292 -0.27 -7.96 -17.87
CA LEU A 292 -1.10 -7.17 -16.97
C LEU A 292 -1.08 -5.67 -17.34
N LEU A 293 0.11 -5.08 -17.48
CA LEU A 293 0.28 -3.67 -17.83
C LEU A 293 -0.20 -3.35 -19.24
N SER A 294 0.11 -4.20 -20.23
CA SER A 294 -0.34 -3.98 -21.61
C SER A 294 -1.87 -4.05 -21.71
N ASN A 295 -2.50 -5.03 -21.06
CA ASN A 295 -3.96 -5.14 -21.06
C ASN A 295 -4.63 -4.00 -20.27
N LEU A 296 -4.03 -3.54 -19.17
CA LEU A 296 -4.54 -2.39 -18.43
C LEU A 296 -4.51 -1.12 -19.30
N MET A 297 -3.45 -0.92 -20.09
CA MET A 297 -3.35 0.21 -21.02
C MET A 297 -4.32 0.11 -22.21
N GLU A 298 -4.73 -1.10 -22.62
CA GLU A 298 -5.67 -1.32 -23.73
C GLU A 298 -7.16 -1.23 -23.35
N VAL A 299 -7.50 -1.46 -22.08
CA VAL A 299 -8.88 -1.34 -21.55
C VAL A 299 -9.21 0.13 -21.20
N TRP A 300 -8.24 1.04 -21.40
CA TRP A 300 -8.33 2.48 -21.13
C TRP A 300 -8.49 3.30 -22.41
#